data_AF-A0A1F8QBX2-F1
#
_entry.id   AF-A0A1F8QBX2-F1
#
_cell.length_a   1.000
_cell.length_b   1.000
_cell.length_c   1.000
_cell.angle_alpha   90.00
_cell.angle_beta   90.00
_cell.angle_gamma   90.00
#
_symmetry.space_group_name_H-M   'P 1'
#
loop_
_entity.id
_entity.type
_entity.pdbx_description
1 polymer ?
#
loop_
_entity_poly.entity_id
_entity_poly.type
_entity_poly.pdbx_seq_one_letter_code
_entity_poly.pdbx_strand_id
1 'polypeptide(L)'
;MRLRSTGLGRTELEAELIGIKKVDDLVVFFVNTTSPVKWRTRMGFQERDLRDLMFALLKPRNLVFILKAFFYKPGQSEVKDDF
;
A
#
# COMPACT_ATOMS: atom_id res chain seq x y z
N MET A 1 -0.16 -0.46 -5.42
CA MET A 1 -1.08 0.16 -4.44
C MET A 1 -1.70 1.40 -5.06
N ARG A 2 -2.95 1.74 -4.72
CA ARG A 2 -3.62 2.96 -5.19
C ARG A 2 -3.75 3.92 -4.00
N LEU A 3 -3.26 5.13 -4.15
CA LEU A 3 -3.30 6.17 -3.12
C LEU A 3 -4.17 7.32 -3.61
N ARG A 4 -4.84 8.00 -2.69
CA ARG A 4 -5.62 9.20 -2.99
C ARG A 4 -5.29 10.29 -2.00
N SER A 5 -5.00 11.49 -2.50
CA SER A 5 -4.85 12.70 -1.70
C SER A 5 -6.06 13.59 -1.94
N THR A 6 -6.60 14.18 -0.87
CA THR A 6 -7.70 15.15 -0.96
C THR A 6 -7.35 16.35 -1.85
N GLY A 7 -6.06 16.72 -1.92
CA GLY A 7 -5.56 17.80 -2.77
C GLY A 7 -5.46 17.47 -4.26
N LEU A 8 -5.55 16.19 -4.67
CA LEU A 8 -5.44 15.76 -6.06
C LEU A 8 -6.80 15.58 -6.76
N GLY A 9 -7.90 15.91 -6.06
CA GLY A 9 -9.25 15.82 -6.60
C GLY A 9 -9.68 14.38 -6.90
N ARG A 10 -9.87 14.07 -8.19
CA ARG A 10 -10.27 12.73 -8.67
C ARG A 10 -9.08 11.86 -9.09
N THR A 11 -7.88 12.42 -9.12
CA THR A 11 -6.69 11.71 -9.56
C THR A 11 -6.24 10.73 -8.49
N GLU A 12 -5.97 9.50 -8.91
CA GLU A 12 -5.37 8.47 -8.08
C GLU A 12 -3.90 8.30 -8.41
N LEU A 13 -3.12 8.03 -7.38
CA LEU A 13 -1.69 7.79 -7.48
C LEU A 13 -1.46 6.27 -7.47
N GLU A 14 -0.76 5.79 -8.47
CA GLU A 14 -0.24 4.43 -8.48
C GLU A 14 1.10 4.40 -7.78
N ALA A 15 1.29 3.46 -6.86
CA ALA A 15 2.52 3.36 -6.10
C ALA A 15 2.91 1.91 -5.81
N GLU A 16 4.19 1.71 -5.54
CA GLU A 16 4.80 0.43 -5.22
C GLU A 16 5.48 0.48 -3.86
N LEU A 17 5.29 -0.57 -3.08
CA LEU A 17 5.94 -0.72 -1.78
C LEU A 17 7.31 -1.34 -2.05
N ILE A 18 8.36 -0.56 -1.82
CA ILE A 18 9.75 -0.95 -2.10
C ILE A 18 10.34 -1.72 -0.93
N GLY A 19 9.91 -1.40 0.29
CA GLY A 19 10.38 -2.09 1.48
C GLY A 19 9.76 -1.57 2.75
N ILE A 20 10.00 -2.32 3.82
CA ILE A 20 9.61 -1.98 5.18
C ILE A 20 10.86 -2.15 6.06
N LYS A 21 11.16 -1.15 6.89
CA LYS A 21 12.30 -1.22 7.82
C LYS A 21 11.93 -0.63 9.17
N LYS A 22 12.35 -1.27 10.27
CA LYS A 22 12.36 -0.64 11.58
C LYS A 22 13.54 0.33 11.67
N VAL A 23 13.27 1.57 12.02
CA VAL A 23 14.26 2.62 12.26
C VAL A 23 13.91 3.25 13.59
N ASP A 24 14.79 3.05 14.58
CA ASP A 24 14.57 3.50 15.96
C ASP A 24 13.23 2.99 16.54
N ASP A 25 12.33 3.90 16.89
CA ASP A 25 11.00 3.65 17.43
C ASP A 25 9.90 3.56 16.35
N LEU A 26 10.27 3.66 15.06
CA LEU A 26 9.34 3.66 13.94
C LEU A 26 9.48 2.43 13.05
N VAL A 27 8.36 2.01 12.45
CA VAL A 27 8.37 1.15 11.27
C VAL A 27 8.12 2.04 10.05
N VAL A 28 9.08 2.07 9.13
CA VAL A 28 9.04 2.94 7.95
C VAL A 28 8.75 2.12 6.69
N PHE A 29 7.70 2.51 5.98
CA PHE A 29 7.33 1.96 4.69
C PHE A 29 7.91 2.87 3.61
N PHE A 30 8.72 2.31 2.73
CA PHE A 30 9.29 3.00 1.58
C PHE A 30 8.40 2.76 0.38
N VAL A 31 7.76 3.81 -0.10
CA VAL A 31 6.73 3.75 -1.14
C VAL A 31 7.11 4.67 -2.28
N ASN A 32 7.19 4.13 -3.49
CA ASN A 32 7.42 4.95 -4.69
C ASN A 32 6.13 5.11 -5.47
N THR A 33 5.69 6.35 -5.69
CA THR A 33 4.62 6.63 -6.65
C THR A 33 5.18 6.54 -8.07
N THR A 34 4.48 5.89 -8.98
CA THR A 34 4.88 5.63 -10.37
C THR A 34 4.09 6.50 -11.36
N SER A 35 2.81 6.74 -11.11
CA SER A 35 1.91 7.53 -11.95
C SER A 35 0.88 8.31 -11.11
N PRO A 36 0.45 9.51 -11.52
CA PRO A 36 1.02 10.36 -12.58
C PRO A 36 2.34 11.02 -12.22
N VAL A 37 2.69 11.11 -10.93
CA VAL A 37 3.90 11.79 -10.46
C VAL A 37 4.82 10.81 -9.76
N LYS A 38 6.11 10.84 -10.11
CA LYS A 38 7.13 9.96 -9.55
C LYS A 38 7.70 10.53 -8.26
N TRP A 39 7.28 9.99 -7.11
CA TRP A 39 7.75 10.40 -5.79
C TRP A 39 8.31 9.25 -4.99
N ARG A 40 9.31 9.55 -4.15
CA ARG A 40 9.81 8.64 -3.12
C ARG A 40 9.21 9.06 -1.78
N THR A 41 8.20 8.33 -1.36
CA THR A 41 7.44 8.60 -0.14
C THR A 41 7.89 7.66 0.97
N ARG A 42 7.90 8.15 2.21
CA ARG A 42 8.19 7.36 3.40
C ARG A 42 7.05 7.57 4.39
N MET A 43 6.46 6.47 4.86
CA MET A 43 5.43 6.50 5.89
C MET A 43 6.00 5.88 7.15
N GLY A 44 6.18 6.68 8.20
CA GLY A 44 6.63 6.20 9.50
C GLY A 44 5.41 5.87 10.37
N PHE A 45 5.41 4.69 10.96
CA PHE A 45 4.38 4.24 11.90
C PHE A 45 5.01 4.12 13.28
N GLN A 46 4.45 4.83 14.27
CA GLN A 46 4.77 4.60 15.67
C GLN A 46 4.15 3.27 16.13
N GLU A 47 4.60 2.76 17.28
CA GLU A 47 4.10 1.49 17.83
C GLU A 47 2.57 1.46 17.99
N ARG A 48 1.98 2.61 18.37
CA ARG A 48 0.52 2.76 18.48
C ARG A 48 -0.17 2.63 17.14
N ASP A 49 0.31 3.34 16.12
CA ASP A 49 -0.27 3.29 14.78
C ASP A 49 -0.14 1.89 14.16
N LEU A 50 0.99 1.22 14.42
CA LEU A 50 1.22 -0.15 13.98
C LEU A 50 0.24 -1.13 14.64
N ARG A 51 -0.04 -0.94 15.93
CA ARG A 51 -1.06 -1.72 16.66
C ARG A 51 -2.44 -1.53 16.04
N ASP A 52 -2.82 -0.28 15.76
CA ASP A 52 -4.12 0.03 15.14
C ASP A 52 -4.22 -0.54 13.72
N LEU A 53 -3.13 -0.45 12.94
CA LEU A 53 -3.02 -1.08 11.63
C LEU A 53 -3.20 -2.61 11.72
N MET A 54 -2.51 -3.26 12.64
CA MET A 54 -2.61 -4.70 12.87
C MET A 54 -4.05 -5.11 13.23
N PHE A 55 -4.69 -4.42 14.16
CA PHE A 55 -6.08 -4.72 14.52
C PHE A 55 -7.05 -4.48 13.36
N ALA A 56 -6.81 -3.44 12.54
CA ALA A 56 -7.61 -3.19 11.35
C ALA A 56 -7.45 -4.33 10.31
N LEU A 57 -6.23 -4.82 10.08
CA LEU A 57 -5.96 -5.93 9.17
C LEU A 57 -6.60 -7.24 9.64
N LEU A 58 -6.63 -7.48 10.96
CA LEU A 58 -7.21 -8.68 11.57
C LEU A 58 -8.75 -8.71 11.60
N LYS A 59 -9.44 -7.60 11.23
CA LYS A 59 -10.91 -7.61 11.16
C LYS A 59 -11.39 -8.71 10.20
N PRO A 60 -12.44 -9.49 10.51
CA PRO A 60 -12.85 -10.65 9.73
C PRO A 60 -13.01 -10.39 8.23
N ARG A 61 -13.60 -9.24 7.87
CA ARG A 61 -13.76 -8.82 6.47
C ARG A 61 -12.42 -8.67 5.73
N ASN A 62 -11.43 -8.07 6.39
CA ASN A 62 -10.09 -7.86 5.82
C ASN A 62 -9.29 -9.15 5.81
N LEU A 63 -9.42 -9.97 6.85
CA LEU A 63 -8.76 -11.27 6.94
C LEU A 63 -9.20 -12.20 5.79
N VAL A 64 -10.51 -12.27 5.49
CA VAL A 64 -11.01 -13.04 4.35
C VAL A 64 -10.43 -12.54 3.03
N PHE A 65 -10.28 -11.22 2.86
CA PHE A 65 -9.66 -10.65 1.66
C PHE A 65 -8.18 -11.02 1.54
N ILE A 66 -7.41 -10.89 2.63
CA ILE A 66 -5.99 -11.26 2.68
C ILE A 66 -5.83 -12.74 2.36
N LEU A 67 -6.61 -13.62 2.99
CA LEU A 67 -6.57 -15.06 2.74
C LEU A 67 -6.89 -15.36 1.26
N LYS A 68 -7.94 -14.75 0.70
CA LYS A 68 -8.24 -14.89 -0.74
C LYS A 68 -7.07 -14.48 -1.61
N ALA A 69 -6.41 -13.36 -1.32
CA ALA A 69 -5.25 -12.91 -2.08
C ALA A 69 -4.04 -13.87 -1.97
N PHE A 70 -3.87 -14.56 -0.83
CA PHE A 70 -2.83 -15.58 -0.66
C PHE A 70 -3.15 -16.88 -1.42
N PHE A 71 -4.42 -17.31 -1.46
CA PHE A 71 -4.82 -18.56 -2.11
C PHE A 71 -5.05 -18.42 -3.62
N TYR A 72 -5.49 -17.26 -4.09
CA TYR A 72 -5.61 -16.94 -5.50
C TYR A 72 -4.33 -16.23 -5.93
N LYS A 73 -3.34 -16.99 -6.44
CA LYS A 73 -2.19 -16.40 -7.15
C LYS A 73 -2.74 -15.48 -8.24
N PRO A 74 -2.45 -14.17 -8.22
CA PRO A 74 -2.83 -13.31 -9.33
C PRO A 74 -2.02 -13.77 -10.55
N GLY A 75 -2.70 -14.35 -11.54
CA GLY A 75 -2.18 -14.34 -12.90
C GLY A 75 -1.95 -12.88 -13.27
N GLN A 76 -0.73 -12.54 -13.65
CA GLN A 76 -0.37 -11.22 -14.17
C GLN A 76 -1.42 -10.81 -15.19
N SER A 77 -2.29 -9.86 -14.84
CA SER A 77 -3.10 -9.18 -15.83
C SER A 77 -2.13 -8.24 -16.53
N GLU A 78 -1.67 -8.63 -17.71
CA GLU A 78 -1.01 -7.72 -18.64
C GLU A 78 -1.85 -6.45 -18.74
N VAL A 79 -1.24 -5.32 -18.39
CA VAL A 79 -1.72 -4.01 -18.81
C VAL A 79 -1.64 -4.02 -20.32
N LYS A 80 -2.76 -4.27 -20.99
CA LYS A 80 -2.92 -4.02 -22.42
C LYS A 80 -2.81 -2.51 -22.63
N ASP A 81 -1.64 -2.06 -23.03
CA ASP A 81 -1.47 -0.78 -23.69
C ASP A 81 -2.03 -0.90 -25.11
N ASP A 82 -3.32 -0.61 -25.27
CA ASP A 82 -3.90 -0.30 -26.58
C ASP A 82 -3.43 1.12 -26.97
N PHE A 83 -2.37 1.19 -27.78
CA PHE A 83 -2.02 2.34 -28.63
C PHE A 83 -2.50 2.08 -30.06
#